data_AF-A0A0M8THK6-F1
#
_entry.id   AF-A0A0M8THK6-F1
#
_cell.length_a   1.000
_cell.length_b   1.000
_cell.length_c   1.000
_cell.angle_alpha   90.00
_cell.angle_beta   90.00
_cell.angle_gamma   90.00
#
_symmetry.space_group_name_H-M   'P 1'
#
loop_
_entity.id
_entity.type
_entity.pdbx_description
1 polymer ?
#
loop_
_entity_poly.entity_id
_entity_poly.type
_entity_poly.pdbx_seq_one_letter_code
_entity_poly.pdbx_strand_id
1 'polypeptide(L)' 'MRGSQTVETCPDVFELSDGRFAVIGTEATADLDPLLPPDAARADYERIVVIDRETLIRAKRDIPDA' A
#
# COMPACT_ATOMS: atom_id res chain seq x y z
N MET A 1 25.10 -4.25 -12.92
CA MET A 1 23.85 -3.46 -13.03
C MET A 1 22.80 -4.35 -13.70
N ARG A 2 21.83 -4.88 -12.94
CA ARG A 2 20.65 -5.55 -13.49
C ARG A 2 19.54 -4.49 -13.42
N GLY A 3 18.98 -3.96 -14.49
CA GLY A 3 18.36 -4.67 -15.61
C GLY A 3 16.87 -4.80 -15.31
N SER A 4 16.12 -3.68 -15.27
CA SER A 4 14.66 -3.72 -15.27
C SER A 4 14.20 -3.55 -16.71
N GLN A 5 14.06 -4.70 -17.40
CA GLN A 5 13.36 -4.79 -18.67
C GLN A 5 11.99 -5.40 -18.38
N THR A 6 11.08 -4.60 -17.84
CA THR A 6 9.63 -4.81 -17.99
C THR A 6 8.95 -3.46 -17.86
N VAL A 7 8.39 -2.97 -18.96
CA VAL A 7 7.29 -1.98 -18.92
C VAL A 7 6.03 -2.75 -18.52
N GLU A 8 6.04 -3.29 -17.31
CA GLU A 8 4.91 -3.96 -16.67
C GLU A 8 4.81 -3.18 -15.36
N THR A 9 3.82 -2.31 -15.24
CA THR A 9 3.59 -1.41 -14.11
C THR A 9 3.97 -2.10 -12.80
N CYS A 10 5.06 -1.64 -12.17
CA CYS A 10 5.47 -2.12 -10.85
C CYS A 10 4.23 -2.17 -9.95
N PRO A 11 3.93 -3.29 -9.30
CA PRO A 11 2.72 -3.38 -8.50
C PRO A 11 2.82 -2.36 -7.37
N ASP A 12 1.78 -1.54 -7.21
CA ASP A 12 1.69 -0.53 -6.15
C ASP A 12 1.54 -1.18 -4.75
N VAL A 13 1.38 -2.50 -4.68
CA VAL A 13 1.42 -3.30 -3.44
C VAL A 13 2.26 -4.55 -3.67
N PHE A 14 3.23 -4.84 -2.81
CA PHE A 14 4.05 -6.05 -2.93
C PHE A 14 4.50 -6.59 -1.57
N GLU A 15 4.69 -7.91 -1.50
CA GLU A 15 5.20 -8.60 -0.31
C GLU A 15 6.72 -8.41 -0.17
N LEU A 16 7.15 -8.11 1.06
CA LEU A 16 8.52 -8.00 1.47
C LEU A 16 9.05 -9.38 1.90
N SER A 17 10.37 -9.54 1.92
CA SER A 17 11.01 -10.82 2.30
C SER A 17 10.69 -11.30 3.72
N ASP A 18 10.13 -10.44 4.56
CA ASP A 18 9.73 -10.72 5.93
C ASP A 18 8.21 -10.95 6.08
N GLY A 19 7.48 -11.06 4.98
CA GLY A 19 6.03 -11.32 4.96
C GLY A 19 5.16 -10.09 5.20
N ARG A 20 5.75 -8.90 5.35
CA ARG A 20 5.01 -7.63 5.38
C ARG A 20 4.70 -7.16 3.97
N PHE A 21 3.75 -6.24 3.82
CA PHE A 21 3.44 -5.64 2.53
C PHE A 21 3.89 -4.18 2.48
N ALA A 22 4.52 -3.79 1.39
CA ALA A 22 4.73 -2.39 1.05
C ALA A 22 3.58 -1.91 0.17
N VAL A 23 3.04 -0.74 0.47
CA VAL A 23 1.98 -0.07 -0.30
C VAL A 23 2.50 1.28 -0.76
N ILE A 24 2.45 1.53 -2.06
CA ILE A 24 2.82 2.79 -2.69
C ILE A 24 1.52 3.50 -3.07
N GLY A 25 1.33 4.70 -2.52
CA GLY A 25 0.14 5.50 -2.75
C GLY A 25 0.36 6.97 -2.43
N THR A 26 -0.70 7.75 -2.52
CA THR A 26 -0.69 9.18 -2.20
C THR A 26 -0.78 9.36 -0.69
N GLU A 27 0.20 10.03 -0.08
CA GLU A 27 0.17 10.39 1.33
C GLU A 27 -1.00 11.35 1.62
N ALA A 28 -1.82 11.04 2.62
CA ALA A 28 -3.04 11.78 2.95
C ALA A 28 -3.32 11.84 4.47
N THR A 29 -2.27 11.72 5.29
CA THR A 29 -2.42 11.66 6.76
C THR A 29 -3.09 12.91 7.29
N ALA A 30 -2.64 14.11 6.89
CA ALA A 30 -3.19 15.35 7.42
C ALA A 30 -4.70 15.51 7.18
N ASP A 31 -5.18 15.00 6.04
CA ASP A 31 -6.58 15.12 5.63
C ASP A 31 -7.47 14.02 6.23
N LEU A 32 -6.93 12.81 6.39
CA LEU A 32 -7.70 11.63 6.82
C LEU A 32 -7.58 11.30 8.31
N ASP A 33 -6.50 11.70 8.98
CA ASP A 33 -6.30 11.45 10.42
C ASP A 33 -7.45 12.01 11.29
N PRO A 34 -7.99 13.22 11.03
CA PRO A 34 -9.15 13.74 11.76
C PRO A 34 -10.47 13.02 11.44
N LEU A 35 -10.50 12.24 10.35
CA LEU A 35 -11.69 11.53 9.84
C LEU A 35 -11.68 10.05 10.19
N LEU A 36 -10.66 9.58 10.93
CA LEU A 36 -10.58 8.21 11.36
C LEU A 36 -11.80 7.83 12.24
N PRO A 37 -12.37 6.65 12.05
CA PRO A 37 -13.45 6.16 12.89
C PRO A 37 -12.96 6.01 14.35
N PRO A 38 -13.87 6.02 15.33
CA PRO A 38 -13.51 6.08 16.76
C PRO A 38 -12.72 4.87 17.26
N ASP A 39 -12.71 3.76 16.50
CA ASP A 39 -11.96 2.54 16.78
C ASP A 39 -10.63 2.46 16.01
N ALA A 40 -10.28 3.46 15.21
CA ALA A 40 -9.02 3.56 14.50
C ALA A 40 -8.18 4.73 15.02
N ALA A 41 -6.90 4.45 15.24
CA ALA A 41 -5.91 5.47 15.57
C ALA A 41 -4.62 5.16 14.82
N ARG A 42 -3.88 6.22 14.53
CA ARG A 42 -2.58 6.18 13.86
C ARG A 42 -1.50 6.58 14.87
N ALA A 43 -0.45 5.78 15.00
CA ALA A 43 0.74 6.11 15.79
C ALA A 43 1.62 7.15 15.07
N ASP A 44 2.47 7.88 15.81
CA ASP A 44 3.28 8.99 15.25
C ASP A 44 4.17 8.62 14.05
N TYR A 45 4.62 7.37 14.00
CA TYR A 45 5.45 6.83 12.92
C TYR A 45 4.65 6.27 11.73
N GLU A 46 3.33 6.15 11.86
CA GLU A 46 2.46 5.67 10.79
C GLU A 46 1.99 6.83 9.90
N ARG A 47 1.69 6.51 8.65
CA ARG A 47 1.17 7.43 7.64
C ARG A 47 -0.02 6.78 6.95
N ILE A 48 -1.04 7.58 6.66
CA ILE A 48 -2.17 7.15 5.87
C ILE A 48 -1.83 7.39 4.40
N VAL A 49 -1.90 6.33 3.60
CA VAL A 49 -1.70 6.38 2.15
C VAL A 49 -2.98 5.95 1.44
N VAL A 50 -3.32 6.65 0.37
CA VAL A 50 -4.48 6.37 -0.48
C VAL A 50 -4.00 5.70 -1.75
N ILE A 51 -4.63 4.58 -2.08
CA ILE A 51 -4.47 3.85 -3.33
C ILE A 51 -5.81 3.76 -4.03
N ASP A 52 -5.80 3.61 -5.35
CA ASP A 52 -7.04 3.38 -6.07
C ASP A 52 -7.54 1.92 -5.90
N ARG A 53 -8.79 1.70 -6.30
CA ARG A 53 -9.41 0.37 -6.25
C ARG A 53 -8.71 -0.63 -7.18
N GLU A 54 -8.18 -0.19 -8.31
CA GLU A 54 -7.56 -1.05 -9.31
C GLU A 54 -6.25 -1.63 -8.79
N THR A 55 -5.40 -0.81 -8.18
CA THR A 55 -4.21 -1.19 -7.42
C THR A 55 -4.55 -2.29 -6.42
N LEU A 56 -5.57 -2.09 -5.57
CA LEU A 56 -5.91 -3.06 -4.53
C LEU A 56 -6.41 -4.40 -5.13
N ILE A 57 -7.15 -4.35 -6.24
CA ILE A 57 -7.62 -5.56 -6.93
C ILE A 57 -6.47 -6.31 -7.60
N ARG A 58 -5.54 -5.59 -8.21
CA ARG A 58 -4.33 -6.20 -8.80
C ARG A 58 -3.52 -6.89 -7.72
N ALA A 59 -3.34 -6.25 -6.57
CA ALA A 59 -2.63 -6.78 -5.41
C ALA A 59 -3.22 -8.09 -4.88
N LYS A 60 -4.55 -8.29 -4.96
CA LYS A 60 -5.19 -9.54 -4.51
C LYS A 60 -4.62 -10.78 -5.21
N ARG A 61 -4.13 -10.68 -6.45
CA ARG A 61 -3.51 -11.83 -7.14
C ARG A 61 -2.17 -12.23 -6.53
N ASP A 62 -1.49 -11.27 -5.91
CA ASP A 62 -0.16 -11.43 -5.33
C ASP A 62 -0.22 -11.74 -3.82
N ILE A 63 -1.37 -11.50 -3.19
CA ILE A 63 -1.65 -11.86 -1.79
C ILE A 63 -2.36 -13.23 -1.80
N PRO A 64 -1.68 -14.35 -1.45
CA PRO A 64 -2.33 -15.66 -1.38
C PRO A 64 -3.53 -15.60 -0.42
N ASP A 65 -4.65 -16.25 -0.76
CA ASP A 65 -5.88 -16.24 0.06
C ASP A 65 -5.52 -16.52 1.53
N ALA A 66 -5.74 -15.51 2.38
CA ALA A 66 -5.54 -15.53 3.83
C ALA A 66 -6.60 -16.39 4.53
#